data_AF-A0A6C0JC80-F1
#
_entry.id   AF-A0A6C0JC80-F1
#
_cell.length_a   1.000
_cell.length_b   1.000
_cell.length_c   1.000
_cell.angle_alpha   90.00
_cell.angle_beta   90.00
_cell.angle_gamma   90.00
#
_symmetry.space_group_name_H-M   'P 1'
#
loop_
_entity.id
_entity.type
_entity.pdbx_description
1 polymer ?
#
loop_
_entity_poly.entity_id
_entity_poly.type
_entity_poly.pdbx_seq_one_letter_code
_entity_poly.pdbx_strand_id
1 'polypeptide(L)'
;MPCSYCKCASHNRQRCDSFKKDIDMEIDVIIKKYQEEGRAITRDVAYITSRTNIIKAKNIENLAYYREQRREVRIENWRLQRERFEREREQRNSVNNQLENIVNQSVQMYMSNLSEEGLTEYIATIRNAFPDGVSIRDSSFGNVIYRNMNGVRLARTLHNNIFVPMEEVKLVEKVERQVEATECAICMEEFGETDIMVTSCGHKFHSSCMFKHLQTRNNCPCCRGVLF
;
A
#
# COMPACT_ATOMS: atom_id res chain seq x y z
N MET A 1 -14.90 33.31 -9.45
CA MET A 1 -15.86 32.21 -9.22
C MET A 1 -16.88 32.22 -10.36
N PRO A 2 -17.22 31.07 -10.95
CA PRO A 2 -18.28 30.99 -11.95
C PRO A 2 -19.63 31.41 -11.34
N CYS A 3 -20.56 31.86 -12.20
CA CYS A 3 -21.91 32.24 -11.83
C CYS A 3 -22.53 31.16 -10.95
N SER A 4 -22.93 31.53 -9.72
CA SER A 4 -23.52 30.58 -8.77
C SER A 4 -24.88 30.04 -9.21
N TYR A 5 -25.48 30.60 -10.28
CA TYR A 5 -26.73 30.14 -10.87
C TYR A 5 -26.49 29.21 -12.07
N CYS A 6 -25.91 29.73 -13.16
CA CYS A 6 -25.75 28.99 -14.43
C CYS A 6 -24.36 28.37 -14.63
N LYS A 7 -23.44 28.51 -13.67
CA LYS A 7 -22.05 28.00 -13.71
C LYS A 7 -21.14 28.59 -14.80
N CYS A 8 -21.62 29.53 -15.60
CA CYS A 8 -20.78 30.23 -16.57
C CYS A 8 -19.69 31.07 -15.89
N ALA A 9 -18.46 31.03 -16.39
CA ALA A 9 -17.33 31.77 -15.83
C ALA A 9 -17.34 33.28 -16.13
N SER A 10 -18.13 33.73 -17.11
CA SER A 10 -18.06 35.09 -17.66
C SER A 10 -18.82 36.15 -16.85
N HIS A 11 -19.70 35.76 -15.94
CA HIS A 11 -20.57 36.68 -15.22
C HIS A 11 -20.94 36.18 -13.82
N ASN A 12 -21.52 37.07 -13.02
CA ASN A 12 -22.09 36.75 -11.71
C ASN A 12 -23.62 36.68 -11.77
N ARG A 13 -24.27 36.22 -10.70
CA ARG A 13 -25.73 36.03 -10.65
C ARG A 13 -26.54 37.32 -10.95
N GLN A 14 -26.03 38.50 -10.60
CA GLN A 14 -26.73 39.76 -10.85
C GLN A 14 -26.84 40.11 -12.33
N ARG A 15 -25.91 39.62 -13.16
CA ARG A 15 -25.88 39.82 -14.61
C ARG A 15 -26.23 38.53 -15.38
N CYS A 16 -26.97 37.61 -14.77
CA CYS A 16 -27.31 36.32 -15.36
C CYS A 16 -28.68 36.36 -16.05
N ASP A 17 -28.68 36.26 -17.38
CA ASP A 17 -29.92 36.29 -18.17
C ASP A 17 -30.86 35.12 -17.86
N SER A 18 -30.31 33.92 -17.64
CA SER A 18 -31.10 32.76 -17.23
C SER A 18 -31.79 33.00 -15.89
N PHE A 19 -31.06 33.57 -14.92
CA PHE A 19 -31.63 33.89 -13.61
C PHE A 19 -32.74 34.92 -13.70
N LYS A 20 -32.57 35.93 -14.58
CA LYS A 20 -33.60 36.95 -14.82
C LYS A 20 -34.85 36.34 -15.45
N LYS A 21 -34.70 35.51 -16.48
CA LYS A 21 -35.81 34.81 -17.14
C LYS A 21 -36.62 33.96 -16.17
N ASP A 22 -35.95 33.18 -15.31
CA ASP A 22 -36.64 32.31 -14.36
C ASP A 22 -37.40 33.11 -13.28
N ILE A 23 -36.86 34.27 -12.87
CA ILE A 23 -37.58 35.21 -11.99
C ILE A 23 -38.80 35.77 -12.70
N ASP A 24 -38.66 36.24 -13.94
CA ASP A 24 -39.76 36.86 -14.68
C ASP A 24 -40.92 35.86 -14.89
N MET A 25 -40.59 34.60 -15.23
CA MET A 25 -41.60 33.53 -15.33
C MET A 25 -42.30 33.25 -14.01
N GLU A 26 -41.57 33.20 -12.88
CA GLU A 26 -42.19 32.94 -11.58
C GLU A 26 -43.03 34.13 -11.09
N ILE A 27 -42.66 35.36 -11.44
CA ILE A 27 -43.50 36.55 -11.16
C ILE A 27 -44.86 36.40 -11.83
N ASP A 28 -44.89 36.00 -13.10
CA ASP A 28 -46.13 35.85 -13.85
C ASP A 28 -47.03 34.75 -13.23
N VAL A 29 -46.43 33.66 -12.75
CA VAL A 29 -47.13 32.60 -12.00
C VAL A 29 -47.72 33.12 -10.70
N ILE A 30 -46.96 33.86 -9.90
CA ILE A 30 -47.42 34.41 -8.61
C ILE A 30 -48.55 35.42 -8.83
N ILE A 31 -48.40 36.34 -9.78
CA ILE A 31 -49.43 37.34 -10.09
C ILE A 31 -50.73 36.66 -10.50
N LYS A 32 -50.66 35.68 -11.42
CA LYS A 32 -51.82 34.92 -11.88
C LYS A 32 -52.53 34.22 -10.73
N LYS A 33 -51.78 33.56 -9.84
CA LYS A 33 -52.35 32.88 -8.67
C LYS A 33 -53.10 33.85 -7.75
N TYR A 34 -52.54 35.02 -7.46
CA TYR A 34 -53.21 36.01 -6.62
C TYR A 34 -54.50 36.53 -7.27
N GLN A 35 -54.49 36.74 -8.59
CA GLN A 35 -55.69 37.14 -9.34
C GLN A 35 -56.79 36.08 -9.28
N GLU A 36 -56.44 34.79 -9.42
CA GLU A 36 -57.38 33.67 -9.28
C GLU A 36 -57.97 33.58 -7.86
N GLU A 37 -57.22 33.99 -6.84
CA GLU A 37 -57.69 34.08 -5.44
C GLU A 37 -58.49 35.36 -5.14
N GLY A 38 -58.75 36.22 -6.14
CA GLY A 38 -59.45 37.49 -5.96
C GLY A 38 -58.63 38.53 -5.19
N ARG A 39 -57.30 38.38 -5.15
CA ARG A 39 -56.36 39.24 -4.41
C ARG A 39 -55.49 40.03 -5.38
N ALA A 40 -55.02 41.19 -4.94
CA ALA A 40 -54.04 41.99 -5.68
C ALA A 40 -52.64 41.84 -5.06
N ILE A 41 -51.62 41.80 -5.89
CA ILE A 41 -50.20 41.81 -5.50
C ILE A 41 -49.44 42.76 -6.41
N THR A 42 -48.49 43.52 -5.85
CA THR A 42 -47.62 44.37 -6.66
C THR A 42 -46.50 43.55 -7.29
N ARG A 43 -46.02 44.00 -8.46
CA ARG A 43 -44.93 43.33 -9.17
C ARG A 43 -43.63 43.27 -8.34
N ASP A 44 -43.37 44.28 -7.51
CA ASP A 44 -42.20 44.31 -6.62
C ASP A 44 -42.26 43.24 -5.53
N VAL A 45 -43.44 43.03 -4.93
CA VAL A 45 -43.63 41.98 -3.92
C VAL A 45 -43.54 40.60 -4.57
N ALA A 46 -44.09 40.42 -5.77
CA ALA A 46 -43.92 39.21 -6.56
C ALA A 46 -42.43 38.96 -6.86
N TYR A 47 -41.69 39.98 -7.31
CA TYR A 47 -40.26 39.89 -7.61
C TYR A 47 -39.42 39.43 -6.41
N ILE A 48 -39.63 40.03 -5.23
CA ILE A 48 -38.89 39.65 -4.01
C ILE A 48 -39.16 38.18 -3.64
N THR A 49 -40.41 37.75 -3.79
CA THR A 49 -40.83 36.37 -3.50
C THR A 49 -40.20 35.39 -4.49
N SER A 50 -40.36 35.63 -5.79
CA SER A 50 -39.78 34.81 -6.87
C SER A 50 -38.27 34.69 -6.75
N ARG A 51 -37.58 35.82 -6.54
CA ARG A 51 -36.12 35.84 -6.37
C ARG A 51 -35.67 34.96 -5.20
N THR A 52 -36.42 34.94 -4.10
CA THR A 52 -36.10 34.10 -2.94
C THR A 52 -36.31 32.61 -3.24
N ASN A 53 -37.41 32.27 -3.92
CA ASN A 53 -37.75 30.89 -4.29
C ASN A 53 -36.73 30.29 -5.27
N ILE A 54 -36.42 30.98 -6.37
CA ILE A 54 -35.43 30.53 -7.36
C ILE A 54 -34.06 30.32 -6.72
N ILE A 55 -33.62 31.25 -5.85
CA ILE A 55 -32.32 31.10 -5.17
C ILE A 55 -32.31 29.87 -4.26
N LYS A 56 -33.39 29.63 -3.49
CA LYS A 56 -33.51 28.47 -2.63
C LYS A 56 -33.51 27.17 -3.43
N ALA A 57 -34.31 27.08 -4.50
CA ALA A 57 -34.37 25.91 -5.38
C ALA A 57 -32.98 25.59 -5.97
N LYS A 58 -32.30 26.61 -6.52
CA LYS A 58 -30.97 26.42 -7.13
C LYS A 58 -29.90 26.04 -6.12
N ASN A 59 -29.99 26.53 -4.88
CA ASN A 59 -29.06 26.14 -3.82
C ASN A 59 -29.22 24.66 -3.43
N ILE A 60 -30.45 24.12 -3.46
CA ILE A 60 -30.71 22.69 -3.21
C ILE A 60 -30.10 21.83 -4.31
N GLU A 61 -30.31 22.18 -5.58
CA GLU A 61 -29.70 21.48 -6.72
C GLU A 61 -28.17 21.51 -6.65
N ASN A 62 -27.59 22.66 -6.33
CA ASN A 62 -26.14 22.81 -6.16
C ASN A 62 -25.60 21.93 -5.01
N LEU A 63 -26.33 21.82 -3.90
CA LEU A 63 -25.97 20.96 -2.78
C LEU A 63 -25.96 19.48 -3.19
N ALA A 64 -26.92 19.04 -3.99
CA ALA A 64 -26.96 17.68 -4.53
C ALA A 64 -25.75 17.41 -5.45
N TYR A 65 -25.45 18.33 -6.37
CA TYR A 65 -24.29 18.25 -7.25
C TYR A 65 -22.96 18.13 -6.47
N TYR A 66 -22.73 19.01 -5.48
CA TYR A 66 -21.50 18.95 -4.67
C TYR A 66 -21.45 17.75 -3.72
N ARG A 67 -22.58 17.12 -3.38
CA ARG A 67 -22.60 15.87 -2.62
C ARG A 67 -22.15 14.71 -3.50
N GLU A 68 -22.61 14.64 -4.74
CA GLU A 68 -22.23 13.58 -5.67
C GLU A 68 -20.75 13.67 -6.05
N GLN A 69 -20.24 14.86 -6.37
CA GLN A 69 -18.80 15.06 -6.65
C GLN A 69 -17.91 14.60 -5.48
N ARG A 70 -18.32 14.85 -4.23
CA ARG A 70 -17.59 14.37 -3.04
C ARG A 70 -17.72 12.86 -2.81
N ARG A 71 -18.78 12.22 -3.33
CA ARG A 71 -18.94 10.77 -3.30
C ARG A 71 -17.99 10.11 -4.29
N GLU A 72 -17.91 10.63 -5.52
CA GLU A 72 -17.00 10.14 -6.55
C GLU A 72 -15.54 10.19 -6.08
N VAL A 73 -15.09 11.32 -5.54
CA VAL A 73 -13.73 11.46 -4.98
C VAL A 73 -13.46 10.45 -3.86
N ARG A 74 -14.45 10.16 -3.00
CA ARG A 74 -14.28 9.15 -1.93
C ARG A 74 -14.17 7.73 -2.48
N ILE A 75 -14.98 7.38 -3.49
CA ILE A 75 -14.94 6.07 -4.15
C ILE A 75 -13.57 5.88 -4.81
N GLU A 76 -13.11 6.89 -5.53
CA GLU A 76 -11.82 6.85 -6.24
C GLU A 76 -10.64 6.74 -5.27
N ASN A 77 -10.63 7.54 -4.20
CA ASN A 77 -9.60 7.43 -3.16
C ASN A 77 -9.57 6.03 -2.52
N TRP A 78 -10.74 5.43 -2.29
CA TRP A 78 -10.82 4.08 -1.74
C TRP A 78 -10.32 3.02 -2.72
N ARG A 79 -10.61 3.15 -4.02
CA ARG A 79 -10.07 2.29 -5.08
C ARG A 79 -8.54 2.35 -5.11
N LEU A 80 -7.98 3.54 -5.15
CA LEU A 80 -6.53 3.75 -5.17
C LEU A 80 -5.83 3.18 -3.93
N GLN A 81 -6.43 3.35 -2.74
CA GLN A 81 -5.89 2.73 -1.52
C GLN A 81 -5.91 1.21 -1.61
N ARG A 82 -6.99 0.61 -2.09
CA ARG A 82 -7.11 -0.84 -2.25
C ARG A 82 -6.06 -1.39 -3.22
N GLU A 83 -5.92 -0.78 -4.39
CA GLU A 83 -4.91 -1.18 -5.38
C GLU A 83 -3.48 -1.05 -4.83
N ARG A 84 -3.20 -0.02 -4.03
CA ARG A 84 -1.91 0.12 -3.34
C ARG A 84 -1.68 -1.03 -2.37
N PHE A 85 -2.68 -1.37 -1.55
CA PHE A 85 -2.58 -2.50 -0.61
C PHE A 85 -2.39 -3.84 -1.32
N GLU A 86 -3.06 -4.05 -2.45
CA GLU A 86 -2.90 -5.27 -3.25
C GLU A 86 -1.48 -5.36 -3.84
N ARG A 87 -0.96 -4.29 -4.44
CA ARG A 87 0.43 -4.25 -4.94
C ARG A 87 1.45 -4.53 -3.84
N GLU A 88 1.30 -3.91 -2.67
CA GLU A 88 2.19 -4.15 -1.52
C GLU A 88 2.13 -5.62 -1.05
N ARG A 89 0.94 -6.23 -1.09
CA ARG A 89 0.76 -7.65 -0.74
C ARG A 89 1.38 -8.56 -1.79
N GLU A 90 1.22 -8.28 -3.09
CA GLU A 90 1.82 -9.06 -4.17
C GLU A 90 3.34 -8.99 -4.14
N GLN A 91 3.91 -7.80 -3.94
CA GLN A 91 5.34 -7.61 -3.78
C GLN A 91 5.86 -8.41 -2.57
N ARG A 92 5.17 -8.34 -1.43
CA ARG A 92 5.53 -9.13 -0.24
C ARG A 92 5.48 -10.63 -0.51
N ASN A 93 4.43 -11.10 -1.20
CA ASN A 93 4.31 -12.51 -1.56
C ASN A 93 5.43 -12.94 -2.52
N SER A 94 5.80 -12.08 -3.47
CA SER A 94 6.93 -12.33 -4.39
C SER A 94 8.25 -12.50 -3.63
N VAL A 95 8.57 -11.59 -2.70
CA VAL A 95 9.77 -11.68 -1.86
C VAL A 95 9.75 -12.93 -0.98
N ASN A 96 8.60 -13.24 -0.37
CA ASN A 96 8.46 -14.46 0.44
C ASN A 96 8.71 -15.73 -0.38
N ASN A 97 8.16 -15.81 -1.60
CA ASN A 97 8.39 -16.94 -2.49
C ASN A 97 9.87 -17.05 -2.90
N GLN A 98 10.56 -15.93 -3.11
CA GLN A 98 12.00 -15.92 -3.40
C GLN A 98 12.82 -16.44 -2.20
N LEU A 99 12.50 -16.01 -0.99
CA LEU A 99 13.16 -16.48 0.23
C LEU A 99 12.92 -17.98 0.45
N GLU A 100 11.69 -18.46 0.26
CA GLU A 100 11.36 -19.89 0.33
C GLU A 100 12.20 -20.72 -0.65
N ASN A 101 12.35 -20.25 -1.88
CA ASN A 101 13.20 -20.90 -2.87
C ASN A 101 14.69 -20.95 -2.46
N ILE A 102 15.22 -19.86 -1.89
CA ILE A 102 16.62 -19.80 -1.42
C ILE A 102 16.86 -20.77 -0.27
N VAL A 103 15.94 -20.79 0.71
CA VAL A 103 16.02 -21.73 1.85
C VAL A 103 15.96 -23.16 1.36
N ASN A 104 15.02 -23.49 0.46
CA ASN A 104 14.88 -24.83 -0.11
C ASN A 104 16.16 -25.28 -0.85
N GLN A 105 16.76 -24.40 -1.65
CA GLN A 105 18.02 -24.68 -2.34
C GLN A 105 19.19 -24.91 -1.37
N SER A 106 19.28 -24.07 -0.34
CA SER A 106 20.35 -24.17 0.67
C SER A 106 20.23 -25.48 1.47
N VAL A 107 19.00 -25.85 1.87
CA VAL A 107 18.73 -27.12 2.54
C VAL A 107 19.06 -28.29 1.63
N GLN A 108 18.64 -28.27 0.36
CA GLN A 108 18.96 -29.33 -0.60
C GLN A 108 20.47 -29.51 -0.78
N MET A 109 21.23 -28.42 -0.90
CA MET A 109 22.68 -28.45 -1.03
C MET A 109 23.37 -29.04 0.21
N TYR A 110 22.87 -28.70 1.41
CA TYR A 110 23.38 -29.30 2.66
C TYR A 110 23.04 -30.80 2.73
N MET A 111 21.81 -31.19 2.36
CA MET A 111 21.40 -32.60 2.34
C MET A 111 22.24 -33.44 1.36
N SER A 112 22.58 -32.91 0.18
CA SER A 112 23.32 -33.66 -0.84
C SER A 112 24.78 -33.92 -0.46
N ASN A 113 25.32 -33.20 0.53
CA ASN A 113 26.72 -33.32 0.96
C ASN A 113 26.88 -34.10 2.28
N LEU A 114 25.78 -34.53 2.89
CA LEU A 114 25.80 -35.38 4.09
C LEU A 114 26.07 -36.84 3.70
N SER A 115 26.89 -37.53 4.49
CA SER A 115 27.01 -39.00 4.41
C SER A 115 25.67 -39.68 4.76
N GLU A 116 25.47 -40.94 4.36
CA GLU A 116 24.25 -41.69 4.73
C GLU A 116 24.01 -41.74 6.26
N GLU A 117 25.09 -41.78 7.04
CA GLU A 117 25.05 -41.72 8.51
C GLU A 117 24.62 -40.33 9.02
N GLY A 118 25.17 -39.26 8.43
CA GLY A 118 24.81 -37.88 8.78
C GLY A 118 23.38 -37.50 8.38
N LEU A 119 22.89 -38.02 7.24
CA LEU A 119 21.49 -37.90 6.84
C LEU A 119 20.57 -38.60 7.83
N THR A 120 20.94 -39.80 8.29
CA THR A 120 20.16 -40.57 9.26
C THR A 120 20.08 -39.86 10.62
N GLU A 121 21.19 -39.29 11.09
CA GLU A 121 21.24 -38.51 12.33
C GLU A 121 20.46 -37.20 12.24
N TYR A 122 20.54 -36.50 11.09
CA TYR A 122 19.76 -35.29 10.84
C TYR A 122 18.25 -35.57 10.80
N ILE A 123 17.82 -36.62 10.09
CA ILE A 123 16.41 -37.05 10.03
C ILE A 123 15.92 -37.47 11.43
N ALA A 124 16.73 -38.19 12.19
CA ALA A 124 16.42 -38.57 13.57
C ALA A 124 16.28 -37.33 14.47
N THR A 125 17.17 -36.35 14.33
CA THR A 125 17.13 -35.09 15.08
C THR A 125 15.85 -34.31 14.78
N ILE A 126 15.46 -34.19 13.51
CA ILE A 126 14.18 -33.54 13.13
C ILE A 126 12.99 -34.32 13.67
N ARG A 127 12.96 -35.65 13.50
CA ARG A 127 11.86 -36.50 13.98
C ARG A 127 11.70 -36.41 15.50
N ASN A 128 12.81 -36.34 16.25
CA ASN A 128 12.81 -36.22 17.70
C ASN A 128 12.44 -34.81 18.17
N ALA A 129 12.84 -33.77 17.42
CA ALA A 129 12.43 -32.39 17.68
C ALA A 129 10.95 -32.17 17.35
N PHE A 130 10.37 -32.95 16.44
CA PHE A 130 8.98 -32.85 15.96
C PHE A 130 8.29 -34.23 15.90
N PRO A 131 8.03 -34.87 17.05
CA PRO A 131 7.53 -36.24 17.11
C PRO A 131 6.15 -36.44 16.47
N ASP A 132 5.32 -35.40 16.41
CA ASP A 132 3.95 -35.44 15.87
C ASP A 132 3.83 -34.95 14.42
N GLY A 133 4.95 -34.71 13.72
CA GLY A 133 4.97 -34.35 12.29
C GLY A 133 4.33 -33.01 11.92
N VAL A 134 3.80 -32.24 12.89
CA VAL A 134 3.11 -30.97 12.66
C VAL A 134 3.67 -29.89 13.60
N SER A 135 4.49 -29.00 13.01
CA SER A 135 4.38 -27.53 13.14
C SER A 135 5.74 -26.83 13.15
N ILE A 136 6.31 -26.70 11.95
CA ILE A 136 7.34 -25.68 11.68
C ILE A 136 6.77 -24.26 11.85
N ARG A 137 5.44 -24.08 11.86
CA ARG A 137 4.81 -22.76 12.07
C ARG A 137 4.79 -22.32 13.54
N ASP A 138 4.79 -23.24 14.49
CA ASP A 138 4.62 -22.93 15.92
C ASP A 138 5.91 -23.07 16.76
N SER A 139 7.00 -23.58 16.18
CA SER A 139 8.27 -23.71 16.89
C SER A 139 8.99 -22.37 17.03
N SER A 140 9.77 -22.18 18.10
CA SER A 140 10.61 -20.99 18.32
C SER A 140 11.56 -20.72 17.14
N PHE A 141 12.02 -21.76 16.45
CA PHE A 141 12.87 -21.69 15.27
C PHE A 141 12.08 -21.24 14.02
N GLY A 142 10.87 -21.77 13.84
CA GLY A 142 9.90 -21.31 12.84
C GLY A 142 9.48 -19.86 13.04
N ASN A 143 9.33 -19.44 14.31
CA ASN A 143 9.09 -18.06 14.70
C ASN A 143 10.30 -17.15 14.45
N VAL A 144 11.55 -17.64 14.55
CA VAL A 144 12.75 -16.86 14.22
C VAL A 144 12.84 -16.65 12.70
N ILE A 145 12.54 -17.66 11.89
CA ILE A 145 12.42 -17.51 10.44
C ILE A 145 11.24 -16.59 10.08
N TYR A 146 10.08 -16.76 10.71
CA TYR A 146 8.90 -15.91 10.49
C TYR A 146 9.08 -14.47 10.98
N ARG A 147 9.79 -14.21 12.09
CA ARG A 147 10.11 -12.87 12.60
C ARG A 147 11.14 -12.16 11.73
N ASN A 148 12.14 -12.88 11.21
CA ASN A 148 13.09 -12.31 10.26
C ASN A 148 12.45 -12.06 8.89
N MET A 149 11.48 -12.87 8.46
CA MET A 149 10.66 -12.60 7.26
C MET A 149 9.60 -11.49 7.47
N ASN A 150 9.21 -11.19 8.71
CA ASN A 150 8.28 -10.11 9.05
C ASN A 150 8.98 -8.88 9.67
N GLY A 151 10.28 -8.70 9.41
CA GLY A 151 11.12 -7.59 9.86
C GLY A 151 10.70 -6.17 9.41
N VAL A 152 9.45 -5.97 8.99
CA VAL A 152 8.81 -4.65 8.78
C VAL A 152 7.64 -4.43 9.74
N ARG A 153 7.52 -5.20 10.83
CA ARG A 153 6.40 -5.09 11.79
C ARG A 153 6.75 -4.59 13.19
N LEU A 154 7.94 -4.00 13.39
CA LEU A 154 8.16 -3.10 14.53
C LEU A 154 7.82 -1.63 14.22
N ALA A 155 7.11 -1.35 13.12
CA ALA A 155 6.56 -0.02 12.85
C ALA A 155 5.19 0.23 13.50
N ARG A 156 4.53 -0.80 14.06
CA ARG A 156 3.18 -0.63 14.62
C ARG A 156 3.14 -0.08 16.06
N THR A 157 4.26 -0.10 16.79
CA THR A 157 4.33 0.39 18.18
C THR A 157 4.97 1.78 18.32
N LEU A 158 5.45 2.38 17.22
CA LEU A 158 5.95 3.75 17.18
C LEU A 158 5.19 4.64 16.18
N HIS A 159 3.90 4.36 15.96
CA HIS A 159 3.00 5.26 15.24
C HIS A 159 2.62 6.47 16.12
N ASN A 160 3.62 7.27 16.47
CA ASN A 160 3.51 8.70 16.64
C ASN A 160 4.79 9.32 16.05
N ASN A 161 4.64 9.86 14.83
CA ASN A 161 5.52 10.85 14.20
C ASN A 161 6.85 10.46 13.54
N ILE A 162 6.97 9.36 12.77
CA ILE A 162 7.91 9.39 11.61
C ILE A 162 7.32 8.61 10.43
N PHE A 163 6.70 9.34 9.49
CA PHE A 163 6.36 8.85 8.16
C PHE A 163 7.60 8.98 7.28
N VAL A 164 8.25 7.86 6.92
CA VAL A 164 9.33 7.86 5.91
C VAL A 164 8.78 7.21 4.64
N PRO A 165 8.79 7.91 3.49
CA PRO A 165 8.51 7.31 2.19
C PRO A 165 9.51 6.17 1.94
N MET A 166 9.01 4.97 1.64
CA MET A 166 9.84 3.85 1.24
C MET A 166 10.23 4.07 -0.23
N GLU A 167 11.45 4.58 -0.47
CA GLU A 167 12.03 4.70 -1.81
C GLU A 167 12.17 3.31 -2.46
N GLU A 168 12.07 3.23 -3.79
CA GLU A 168 12.24 1.99 -4.56
C GLU A 168 13.64 1.41 -4.33
N VAL A 169 13.72 0.32 -3.57
CA VAL A 169 14.99 -0.33 -3.26
C VAL A 169 15.37 -1.27 -4.41
N LYS A 170 16.40 -0.90 -5.18
CA LYS A 170 16.92 -1.73 -6.28
C LYS A 170 17.77 -2.88 -5.73
N LEU A 171 17.29 -4.11 -5.90
CA LEU A 171 17.99 -5.33 -5.50
C LEU A 171 19.20 -5.61 -6.40
N VAL A 172 20.19 -6.32 -5.86
CA VAL A 172 21.32 -6.81 -6.65
C VAL A 172 20.88 -7.89 -7.63
N GLU A 173 21.48 -7.85 -8.82
CA GLU A 173 21.27 -8.87 -9.84
C GLU A 173 21.90 -10.20 -9.42
N LYS A 174 21.20 -11.30 -9.71
CA LYS A 174 21.70 -12.64 -9.44
C LYS A 174 22.80 -12.97 -10.44
N VAL A 175 23.98 -13.35 -9.93
CA VAL A 175 25.09 -13.84 -10.77
C VAL A 175 25.10 -15.36 -10.80
N GLU A 176 25.53 -15.94 -11.91
CA GLU A 176 25.57 -17.40 -12.08
C GLU A 176 26.80 -18.04 -11.40
N ARG A 177 27.87 -17.27 -11.20
CA ARG A 177 29.13 -17.75 -10.62
C ARG A 177 29.38 -17.12 -9.26
N GLN A 178 29.68 -17.96 -8.27
CA GLN A 178 30.16 -17.50 -6.97
C GLN A 178 31.57 -16.89 -7.08
N VAL A 179 31.84 -15.87 -6.26
CA VAL A 179 33.18 -15.28 -6.11
C VAL A 179 34.06 -16.28 -5.39
N GLU A 180 35.27 -16.53 -5.91
CA GLU A 180 36.24 -17.40 -5.23
C GLU A 180 36.70 -16.75 -3.93
N ALA A 181 36.57 -17.48 -2.82
CA ALA A 181 36.96 -17.05 -1.49
C ALA A 181 37.23 -18.29 -0.62
N THR A 182 38.28 -18.21 0.19
CA THR A 182 38.71 -19.27 1.14
C THR A 182 38.37 -18.95 2.59
N GLU A 183 38.02 -17.70 2.88
CA GLU A 183 37.68 -17.22 4.23
C GLU A 183 36.40 -16.36 4.23
N CYS A 184 35.70 -16.36 5.36
CA CYS A 184 34.50 -15.56 5.56
C CYS A 184 34.85 -14.11 5.86
N ALA A 185 34.40 -13.17 5.01
CA ALA A 185 34.66 -11.74 5.21
C ALA A 185 33.95 -11.09 6.43
N ILE A 186 33.17 -11.86 7.20
CA ILE A 186 32.53 -11.38 8.45
C ILE A 186 33.37 -11.77 9.68
N CYS A 187 33.74 -13.04 9.83
CA CYS A 187 34.51 -13.52 10.99
C CYS A 187 36.02 -13.68 10.72
N MET A 188 36.46 -13.57 9.46
CA MET A 188 37.85 -13.75 9.01
C MET A 188 38.41 -15.15 9.28
N GLU A 189 37.54 -16.16 9.36
CA GLU A 189 37.91 -17.57 9.51
C GLU A 189 37.76 -18.31 8.18
N GLU A 190 38.59 -19.33 7.97
CA GLU A 190 38.53 -20.21 6.78
C GLU A 190 37.20 -20.95 6.68
N PHE A 191 36.74 -21.18 5.45
CA PHE A 191 35.55 -21.98 5.22
C PHE A 191 35.84 -23.47 5.47
N GLY A 192 34.99 -24.10 6.27
CA GLY A 192 34.92 -25.56 6.37
C GLY A 192 34.14 -26.21 5.22
N GLU A 193 33.86 -27.50 5.33
CA GLU A 193 33.03 -28.24 4.34
C GLU A 193 31.53 -27.94 4.46
N THR A 194 31.10 -27.37 5.60
CA THR A 194 29.70 -27.06 5.93
C THR A 194 29.57 -25.61 6.41
N ASP A 195 28.34 -25.13 6.61
CA ASP A 195 28.03 -23.72 6.98
C ASP A 195 28.41 -22.67 5.93
N ILE A 196 28.35 -22.96 4.63
CA ILE A 196 28.62 -21.97 3.57
C ILE A 196 27.31 -21.46 2.95
N MET A 197 27.17 -20.13 2.88
CA MET A 197 26.11 -19.43 2.15
C MET A 197 26.70 -18.58 1.03
N VAL A 198 26.08 -18.64 -0.15
CA VAL A 198 26.36 -17.75 -1.28
C VAL A 198 25.19 -16.78 -1.47
N THR A 199 25.46 -15.49 -1.44
CA THR A 199 24.46 -14.44 -1.69
C THR A 199 24.14 -14.31 -3.19
N SER A 200 23.03 -13.66 -3.56
CA SER A 200 22.64 -13.47 -4.98
C SER A 200 23.70 -12.76 -5.83
N CYS A 201 24.46 -11.84 -5.22
CA CYS A 201 25.60 -11.18 -5.85
C CYS A 201 26.89 -12.04 -5.93
N GLY A 202 26.83 -13.32 -5.53
CA GLY A 202 27.91 -14.29 -5.65
C GLY A 202 28.91 -14.35 -4.49
N HIS A 203 28.80 -13.48 -3.47
CA HIS A 203 29.72 -13.49 -2.34
C HIS A 203 29.42 -14.60 -1.32
N LYS A 204 30.49 -15.24 -0.82
CA LYS A 204 30.50 -16.34 0.15
C LYS A 204 30.68 -15.86 1.60
N PHE A 205 29.92 -16.44 2.51
CA PHE A 205 30.02 -16.23 3.96
C PHE A 205 29.67 -17.51 4.72
N HIS A 206 30.03 -17.58 6.00
CA HIS A 206 29.40 -18.57 6.87
C HIS A 206 27.90 -18.27 6.94
N SER A 207 27.05 -19.29 6.83
CA SER A 207 25.58 -19.10 6.90
C SER A 207 25.23 -18.47 8.24
N SER A 208 25.83 -18.97 9.33
CA SER A 208 25.71 -18.41 10.67
C SER A 208 26.09 -16.93 10.76
N CYS A 209 27.19 -16.51 10.11
CA CYS A 209 27.64 -15.13 10.07
C CYS A 209 26.71 -14.23 9.24
N MET A 210 26.28 -14.70 8.07
CA MET A 210 25.39 -13.93 7.20
C MET A 210 24.00 -13.76 7.83
N PHE A 211 23.47 -14.78 8.51
CA PHE A 211 22.21 -14.65 9.25
C PHE A 211 22.30 -13.61 10.36
N LYS A 212 23.41 -13.55 11.11
CA LYS A 212 23.63 -12.49 12.12
C LYS A 212 23.68 -11.10 11.49
N HIS A 213 24.34 -10.95 10.34
CA HIS A 213 24.37 -9.68 9.60
C HIS A 213 22.97 -9.24 9.14
N LEU A 214 22.19 -10.19 8.59
CA LEU A 214 20.83 -9.94 8.09
C LEU A 214 19.82 -9.55 9.17
N GLN A 215 20.09 -9.81 10.46
CA GLN A 215 19.25 -9.32 11.55
C GLN A 215 19.25 -7.78 11.65
N THR A 216 20.29 -7.11 11.15
CA THR A 216 20.44 -5.66 11.29
C THR A 216 20.59 -4.92 9.96
N ARG A 217 21.01 -5.59 8.88
CA ARG A 217 21.22 -4.98 7.56
C ARG A 217 20.82 -5.92 6.43
N ASN A 218 20.16 -5.42 5.40
CA ASN A 218 19.70 -6.19 4.24
C ASN A 218 20.67 -6.16 3.04
N ASN A 219 21.93 -5.80 3.26
CA ASN A 219 22.91 -5.64 2.18
C ASN A 219 24.05 -6.66 2.26
N CYS A 220 24.72 -6.90 1.14
CA CYS A 220 25.92 -7.72 1.12
C CYS A 220 27.08 -7.02 1.86
N PRO A 221 27.77 -7.69 2.81
CA PRO A 221 28.97 -7.13 3.44
C PRO A 221 30.08 -6.75 2.45
N CYS A 222 30.18 -7.46 1.32
CA CYS A 222 31.23 -7.24 0.32
C CYS A 222 30.86 -6.15 -0.70
N CYS A 223 29.75 -6.29 -1.43
CA CYS A 223 29.40 -5.34 -2.49
C CYS A 223 28.44 -4.22 -2.04
N ARG A 224 27.94 -4.28 -0.80
CA ARG A 224 26.96 -3.34 -0.21
C ARG A 224 25.62 -3.22 -0.94
N GLY A 225 25.43 -4.00 -2.00
CA GLY A 225 24.18 -4.04 -2.72
C GLY A 225 23.09 -4.70 -1.88
N VAL A 226 21.85 -4.25 -2.08
CA VAL A 226 20.69 -4.72 -1.32
C VAL A 226 20.33 -6.13 -1.79
N LEU A 227 20.29 -7.06 -0.85
CA LEU A 227 19.97 -8.47 -1.09
C LEU A 227 18.46 -8.75 -1.00
N PHE A 228 17.75 -8.00 -0.14
CA PHE A 228 16.32 -8.15 0.15
C PHE A 228 15.64 -6.80 0.46
#